data_AF-A0A0V8GH16-F1
#
_entry.id   AF-A0A0V8GH16-F1
#
_cell.length_a   1.000
_cell.length_b   1.000
_cell.length_c   1.000
_cell.angle_alpha   90.00
_cell.angle_beta   90.00
_cell.angle_gamma   90.00
#
_symmetry.space_group_name_H-M   'P 1'
#
loop_
_entity.id
_entity.type
_entity.pdbx_description
1 polymer ?
#
loop_
_entity_poly.entity_id
_entity_poly.type
_entity_poly.pdbx_seq_one_letter_code
_entity_poly.pdbx_strand_id
1 'polypeptide(L)'
;MSKKKTGLFLVTLVIVASLTIISMIIENNVTFFSIVQLAILLIMFFSYFTWARSGEDERPVPEDELGKKITTESGLVSYKILIVLIFGFICLDYFLHESANLLLIVLFAIGLTLLPIIEFLKARSYR
;
A
#
# COMPACT_ATOMS: atom_id res chain seq x y z
N MET A 1 23.89 -9.63 3.32
CA MET A 1 23.05 -10.86 3.38
C MET A 1 23.47 -11.82 2.25
N SER A 2 23.52 -13.15 2.46
CA SER A 2 23.99 -14.06 1.40
C SER A 2 23.05 -14.05 0.17
N LYS A 3 23.60 -13.91 -1.04
CA LYS A 3 22.86 -13.93 -2.33
C LYS A 3 21.90 -15.12 -2.45
N LYS A 4 22.22 -16.24 -1.79
CA LYS A 4 21.35 -17.43 -1.72
C LYS A 4 20.03 -17.19 -0.98
N LYS A 5 20.04 -16.40 0.11
CA LYS A 5 18.84 -16.09 0.90
C LYS A 5 17.89 -15.15 0.15
N THR A 6 18.44 -14.17 -0.57
CA THR A 6 17.65 -13.28 -1.44
C THR A 6 17.00 -14.05 -2.59
N GLY A 7 17.76 -14.94 -3.25
CA GLY A 7 17.21 -15.79 -4.31
C GLY A 7 16.07 -16.67 -3.82
N LEU A 8 16.25 -17.31 -2.66
CA LEU A 8 15.20 -18.14 -2.04
C LEU A 8 13.93 -17.33 -1.73
N PHE A 9 14.07 -16.16 -1.12
CA PHE A 9 12.93 -15.27 -0.81
C PHE A 9 12.13 -14.91 -2.06
N LEU A 10 12.80 -14.51 -3.14
CA LEU A 10 12.13 -14.13 -4.39
C LEU A 10 11.42 -15.32 -5.05
N VAL A 11 12.06 -16.49 -5.06
CA VAL A 11 11.45 -17.71 -5.59
C VAL A 11 10.21 -18.08 -4.78
N THR A 12 10.28 -18.04 -3.46
CA THR A 12 9.10 -18.29 -2.60
C THR A 12 7.99 -17.29 -2.88
N LEU A 13 8.30 -16.00 -2.99
CA LEU A 13 7.31 -14.96 -3.25
C LEU A 13 6.59 -15.18 -4.59
N VAL A 14 7.33 -15.48 -5.65
CA VAL A 14 6.78 -15.77 -6.99
C VAL A 14 5.92 -17.03 -6.97
N ILE A 15 6.39 -18.10 -6.32
CA ILE A 15 5.63 -19.36 -6.21
C ILE A 15 4.31 -19.10 -5.50
N VAL A 16 4.32 -18.44 -4.35
CA VAL A 16 3.09 -18.19 -3.58
C VAL A 16 2.13 -17.29 -4.36
N ALA A 17 2.62 -16.22 -4.99
CA ALA A 17 1.79 -15.35 -5.81
C ALA A 17 1.15 -16.11 -6.99
N SER A 18 1.94 -16.94 -7.67
CA SER A 18 1.48 -17.74 -8.80
C SER A 18 0.43 -18.76 -8.37
N LEU A 19 0.64 -19.45 -7.24
CA LEU A 19 -0.34 -20.39 -6.69
C LEU A 19 -1.65 -19.71 -6.34
N THR A 20 -1.62 -18.52 -5.74
CA THR A 20 -2.83 -17.74 -5.44
C THR A 20 -3.58 -17.33 -6.71
N ILE A 21 -2.87 -16.92 -7.77
CA ILE A 21 -3.50 -16.57 -9.05
C ILE A 21 -4.10 -17.81 -9.72
N ILE A 22 -3.37 -18.93 -9.72
CA ILE A 22 -3.84 -20.19 -10.28
C ILE A 22 -5.10 -20.68 -9.54
N SER A 23 -5.13 -20.59 -8.20
CA SER A 23 -6.31 -20.99 -7.43
C SER A 23 -7.52 -20.12 -7.77
N MET A 24 -7.34 -18.80 -7.91
CA MET A 24 -8.42 -17.89 -8.35
C MET A 24 -8.99 -18.29 -9.73
N ILE A 25 -8.13 -18.70 -10.67
CA ILE A 25 -8.53 -19.10 -12.02
C ILE A 25 -9.26 -20.45 -11.99
N ILE A 26 -8.72 -21.45 -11.29
CA ILE A 26 -9.30 -22.80 -11.21
C ILE A 26 -10.66 -22.76 -10.51
N GLU A 27 -10.75 -22.05 -9.40
CA GLU A 27 -11.99 -21.91 -8.63
C GLU A 27 -12.98 -20.93 -9.31
N ASN A 28 -12.52 -20.21 -10.34
CA ASN A 28 -13.25 -19.14 -11.03
C ASN A 28 -13.90 -18.16 -10.05
N ASN A 29 -13.21 -17.88 -8.95
CA ASN A 29 -13.70 -17.06 -7.86
C ASN A 29 -12.54 -16.26 -7.25
N VAL A 30 -12.75 -14.97 -7.07
CA VAL A 30 -11.80 -14.07 -6.42
C VAL A 30 -12.28 -13.85 -4.99
N THR A 31 -11.63 -14.53 -4.04
CA THR A 31 -11.95 -14.34 -2.63
C THR A 31 -11.23 -13.13 -2.03
N PHE A 32 -11.81 -12.55 -0.99
CA PHE A 32 -11.17 -11.49 -0.19
C PHE A 32 -9.77 -11.89 0.29
N PHE A 33 -9.62 -13.13 0.77
CA PHE A 33 -8.34 -13.64 1.25
C PHE A 33 -7.29 -13.68 0.16
N SER A 34 -7.66 -14.08 -1.07
CA SER A 34 -6.75 -14.13 -2.20
C SER A 34 -6.26 -12.71 -2.58
N ILE A 35 -7.13 -11.69 -2.51
CA ILE A 35 -6.74 -10.28 -2.73
C ILE A 35 -5.77 -9.80 -1.63
N VAL A 36 -6.12 -10.04 -0.36
CA VAL A 36 -5.29 -9.63 0.79
C VAL A 36 -3.93 -10.32 0.75
N GLN A 37 -3.88 -11.60 0.40
CA GLN A 37 -2.63 -12.35 0.27
C GLN A 37 -1.72 -11.72 -0.79
N LEU A 38 -2.24 -11.39 -1.97
CA LEU A 38 -1.46 -10.71 -3.01
C LEU A 38 -0.96 -9.33 -2.56
N ALA A 39 -1.80 -8.57 -1.84
CA ALA A 39 -1.39 -7.29 -1.27
C ALA A 39 -0.23 -7.45 -0.27
N ILE A 40 -0.30 -8.45 0.62
CA ILE A 40 0.77 -8.76 1.58
C ILE A 40 2.07 -9.13 0.86
N LEU A 41 2.00 -9.96 -0.19
CA LEU A 41 3.18 -10.33 -0.96
C LEU A 41 3.83 -9.12 -1.65
N LEU A 42 3.03 -8.19 -2.18
CA LEU A 42 3.54 -6.93 -2.73
C LEU A 42 4.18 -6.04 -1.67
N ILE A 43 3.56 -5.92 -0.49
CA ILE A 43 4.14 -5.19 0.65
C ILE A 43 5.50 -5.81 1.02
N MET A 44 5.56 -7.14 1.15
CA MET A 44 6.80 -7.86 1.45
C MET A 44 7.86 -7.64 0.38
N PHE A 45 7.48 -7.67 -0.90
CA PHE A 45 8.38 -7.42 -2.02
C PHE A 45 9.00 -6.02 -1.93
N PHE A 46 8.17 -4.97 -1.90
CA PHE A 46 8.67 -3.60 -1.90
C PHE A 46 9.41 -3.26 -0.60
N SER A 47 8.95 -3.74 0.55
CA SER A 47 9.64 -3.56 1.82
C SER A 47 11.02 -4.24 1.82
N TYR A 48 11.12 -5.45 1.25
CA TYR A 48 12.40 -6.16 1.14
C TYR A 48 13.42 -5.37 0.31
N PHE A 49 13.03 -4.87 -0.87
CA PHE A 49 13.94 -4.11 -1.73
C PHE A 49 14.27 -2.72 -1.20
N THR A 50 13.36 -2.10 -0.45
CA THR A 50 13.57 -0.78 0.14
C THR A 50 14.49 -0.88 1.36
N TRP A 51 14.24 -1.85 2.26
CA TRP A 51 14.83 -1.83 3.60
C TRP A 51 15.72 -3.02 3.96
N ALA A 52 15.59 -4.20 3.32
CA ALA A 52 16.32 -5.40 3.74
C ALA A 52 17.83 -5.39 3.39
N ARG A 53 18.31 -4.36 2.69
CA ARG A 53 19.73 -4.10 2.39
C ARG A 53 20.31 -2.90 3.14
N SER A 54 19.59 -2.38 4.12
CA SER A 54 20.07 -1.27 4.95
C SER A 54 21.32 -1.73 5.73
N GLY A 55 22.45 -1.03 5.58
CA GLY A 55 23.70 -1.32 6.30
C GLY A 55 24.85 -1.94 5.49
N GLU A 56 24.67 -2.35 4.23
CA GLU A 56 25.78 -2.88 3.40
C GLU A 56 26.39 -1.86 2.42
N ASP A 57 25.67 -0.78 2.03
CA ASP A 57 26.10 0.17 0.97
C ASP A 57 25.65 1.64 1.23
N GLU A 58 25.83 2.22 2.43
CA GLU A 58 25.39 3.61 2.75
C GLU A 58 23.89 3.91 2.49
N ARG A 59 23.08 2.88 2.26
CA ARG A 59 21.65 3.02 1.96
C ARG A 59 20.89 3.47 3.20
N PRO A 60 19.87 4.35 3.05
CA PRO A 60 19.06 4.82 4.16
C PRO A 60 18.44 3.65 4.92
N VAL A 61 18.63 3.64 6.24
CA VAL A 61 17.95 2.73 7.17
C VAL A 61 16.63 3.39 7.59
N PRO A 62 15.54 2.63 7.86
CA PRO A 62 14.25 3.21 8.24
C PRO A 62 14.30 4.20 9.41
N GLU A 63 15.22 3.97 10.37
CA GLU A 63 15.29 4.74 11.62
C GLU A 63 16.13 6.02 11.52
N ASP A 64 16.92 6.13 10.46
CA ASP A 64 17.77 7.29 10.18
C ASP A 64 16.93 8.51 9.82
N GLU A 65 17.51 9.71 9.90
CA GLU A 65 16.84 10.95 9.47
C GLU A 65 16.34 10.85 8.02
N LEU A 66 17.16 10.29 7.13
CA LEU A 66 16.80 10.12 5.72
C LEU A 66 15.67 9.09 5.55
N GLY A 67 15.68 7.97 6.29
CA GLY A 67 14.61 6.97 6.26
C GLY A 67 13.28 7.50 6.78
N LYS A 68 13.32 8.28 7.88
CA LYS A 68 12.15 8.98 8.43
C LYS A 68 11.58 10.00 7.45
N LYS A 69 12.46 10.75 6.77
CA LYS A 69 12.05 11.70 5.74
C LYS A 69 11.37 10.98 4.57
N ILE A 70 11.96 9.92 4.03
CA ILE A 70 11.38 9.11 2.94
C ILE A 70 10.00 8.58 3.34
N THR A 71 9.87 8.04 4.56
CA THR A 71 8.60 7.51 5.07
C THR A 71 7.53 8.60 5.18
N THR A 72 7.90 9.80 5.63
CA THR A 72 6.97 10.92 5.77
C THR A 72 6.48 11.41 4.41
N GLU A 73 7.41 11.65 3.48
CA GLU A 73 7.09 12.14 2.13
C GLU A 73 6.27 11.10 1.34
N SER A 74 6.68 9.83 1.38
CA SER A 74 5.94 8.74 0.73
C SER A 74 4.55 8.52 1.35
N GLY A 75 4.40 8.72 2.67
CA GLY A 75 3.11 8.73 3.34
C GLY A 75 2.17 9.82 2.80
N LEU A 76 2.65 11.04 2.62
CA LEU A 76 1.86 12.13 2.06
C LEU A 76 1.46 11.86 0.60
N VAL A 77 2.40 11.38 -0.21
CA VAL A 77 2.16 11.07 -1.63
C VAL A 77 1.17 9.91 -1.76
N SER A 78 1.37 8.82 -1.02
CA SER A 78 0.48 7.65 -1.06
C SER A 78 -0.94 7.99 -0.60
N TYR A 79 -1.09 8.83 0.42
CA TYR A 79 -2.39 9.35 0.83
C TYR A 79 -3.08 10.12 -0.31
N LYS A 80 -2.40 11.03 -1.00
CA LYS A 80 -2.98 11.76 -2.14
C LYS A 80 -3.38 10.83 -3.28
N ILE A 81 -2.54 9.84 -3.61
CA ILE A 81 -2.85 8.81 -4.62
C ILE A 81 -4.10 8.03 -4.21
N LEU A 82 -4.20 7.62 -2.94
CA LEU A 82 -5.36 6.88 -2.42
C LEU A 82 -6.65 7.69 -2.56
N ILE A 83 -6.62 8.99 -2.23
CA ILE A 83 -7.77 9.88 -2.41
C ILE A 83 -8.20 9.96 -3.88
N VAL A 84 -7.25 10.10 -4.80
CA VAL A 84 -7.53 10.12 -6.25
C VAL A 84 -8.10 8.79 -6.72
N LEU A 85 -7.58 7.65 -6.24
CA LEU A 85 -8.09 6.33 -6.58
C LEU A 85 -9.52 6.15 -6.08
N ILE A 86 -9.81 6.50 -4.81
CA ILE A 86 -11.18 6.43 -4.26
C ILE A 86 -12.13 7.27 -5.10
N PHE A 87 -11.74 8.49 -5.48
CA PHE A 87 -12.54 9.32 -6.38
C PHE A 87 -12.77 8.66 -7.74
N GLY A 88 -11.73 8.09 -8.34
CA GLY A 88 -11.83 7.31 -9.57
C GLY A 88 -12.80 6.13 -9.45
N PHE A 89 -12.79 5.41 -8.33
CA PHE A 89 -13.73 4.33 -8.05
C PHE A 89 -15.17 4.83 -7.92
N ILE A 90 -15.40 5.99 -7.30
CA ILE A 90 -16.74 6.61 -7.25
C ILE A 90 -17.23 6.93 -8.67
N CYS A 91 -16.39 7.54 -9.50
CA CYS A 91 -16.75 7.87 -10.88
C CYS A 91 -17.03 6.61 -11.71
N LEU A 92 -16.19 5.58 -11.58
CA LEU A 92 -16.35 4.32 -12.29
C LEU A 92 -17.62 3.58 -11.85
N ASP A 93 -17.91 3.55 -10.55
CA ASP A 93 -19.11 2.94 -10.01
C ASP A 93 -20.38 3.65 -10.50
N TYR A 94 -20.40 4.98 -10.45
CA TYR A 94 -21.49 5.78 -11.00
C TYR A 94 -21.70 5.55 -12.50
N PHE A 95 -20.61 5.44 -13.27
CA PHE A 95 -20.67 5.19 -14.70
C PHE A 95 -21.21 3.79 -15.04
N LEU A 96 -20.88 2.77 -14.25
CA LEU A 96 -21.29 1.39 -14.51
C LEU A 96 -22.68 1.06 -13.98
N HIS A 97 -23.08 1.66 -12.85
CA HIS A 97 -24.29 1.28 -12.12
C HIS A 97 -25.34 2.40 -12.04
N GLU A 98 -25.11 3.55 -12.70
CA GLU A 98 -25.94 4.77 -12.67
C GLU A 98 -26.25 5.27 -11.25
N SER A 99 -25.50 4.79 -10.26
CA SER A 99 -25.65 5.07 -8.85
C SER A 99 -24.27 5.05 -8.23
N ALA A 100 -24.04 5.95 -7.27
CA ALA A 100 -22.75 6.04 -6.60
C ALA A 100 -22.82 5.31 -5.26
N ASN A 101 -21.84 4.44 -5.00
CA ASN A 101 -21.73 3.75 -3.72
C ASN A 101 -21.51 4.75 -2.57
N LEU A 102 -22.51 4.83 -1.68
CA LEU A 102 -22.51 5.73 -0.53
C LEU A 102 -21.30 5.49 0.38
N LEU A 103 -20.86 4.24 0.56
CA LEU A 103 -19.69 3.93 1.40
C LEU A 103 -18.40 4.51 0.81
N LEU A 104 -18.25 4.47 -0.52
CA LEU A 104 -17.10 5.09 -1.19
C LEU A 104 -17.13 6.61 -1.05
N ILE A 105 -18.30 7.24 -1.16
CA ILE A 105 -18.47 8.69 -0.95
C ILE A 105 -18.10 9.08 0.49
N VAL A 106 -18.61 8.35 1.48
CA VAL A 106 -18.29 8.59 2.89
C VAL A 106 -16.79 8.42 3.14
N LEU A 107 -16.18 7.35 2.62
CA LEU A 107 -14.74 7.12 2.73
C LEU A 107 -13.93 8.25 2.09
N PHE A 108 -14.37 8.77 0.94
CA PHE A 108 -13.74 9.92 0.29
C PHE A 108 -13.85 11.20 1.13
N ALA A 109 -15.02 11.48 1.69
CA ALA A 109 -15.23 12.64 2.56
C ALA A 109 -14.38 12.58 3.85
N ILE A 110 -14.29 11.41 4.48
CA ILE A 110 -13.38 11.16 5.61
C ILE A 110 -11.95 11.36 5.14
N GLY A 111 -11.60 10.80 3.98
CA GLY A 111 -10.32 10.94 3.33
C GLY A 111 -9.89 12.40 3.24
N LEU A 112 -10.69 13.26 2.60
CA LEU A 112 -10.40 14.69 2.41
C LEU A 112 -10.26 15.48 3.72
N THR A 113 -11.01 15.11 4.76
CA THR A 113 -11.01 15.83 6.04
C THR A 113 -9.91 15.35 6.99
N LEU A 114 -9.34 14.16 6.78
CA LEU A 114 -8.31 13.58 7.64
C LEU A 114 -7.07 14.46 7.74
N LEU A 115 -6.53 14.93 6.61
CA LEU A 115 -5.31 15.75 6.59
C LEU A 115 -5.46 17.04 7.40
N PRO A 116 -6.45 17.92 7.15
CA PRO A 116 -6.60 19.16 7.91
C PRO A 116 -6.91 18.91 9.40
N ILE A 117 -7.61 17.83 9.74
CA ILE A 117 -7.83 17.44 11.14
C ILE A 117 -6.50 17.10 11.82
N ILE A 118 -5.66 16.28 11.20
CA ILE A 118 -4.35 15.91 11.76
C ILE A 118 -3.42 17.13 11.86
N GLU A 119 -3.42 18.01 10.86
CA GLU A 119 -2.67 19.27 10.88
C GLU A 119 -3.12 20.17 12.04
N PHE A 120 -4.44 20.31 12.25
CA PHE A 120 -4.99 21.08 13.37
C PHE A 120 -4.55 20.52 14.72
N LEU A 121 -4.61 19.20 14.91
CA LEU A 121 -4.18 18.54 16.16
C LEU A 121 -2.68 18.71 16.41
N LYS A 122 -1.85 18.51 15.39
CA LYS A 122 -0.39 18.69 15.50
C LYS A 122 -0.02 20.14 15.78
N ALA A 123 -0.61 21.10 15.08
CA ALA A 123 -0.34 22.53 15.29
C ALA A 123 -0.63 22.96 16.73
N ARG A 124 -1.67 22.39 17.36
CA ARG A 124 -1.99 22.63 18.76
C ARG A 124 -0.98 22.03 19.74
N SER A 125 -0.33 20.92 19.39
CA SER A 125 0.69 20.28 20.23
C SER A 125 1.98 21.08 20.35
N TYR A 126 2.23 22.04 19.45
CA TYR A 126 3.39 22.94 19.50
C TYR A 126 3.12 24.25 20.26
N ARG A 127 1.89 24.45 20.74
CA ARG A 127 1.47 25.59 21.58
C ARG A 127 1.33 25.14 23.02
#